data_AF-A0A7S4C398-F1
#
_entry.id   AF-A0A7S4C398-F1
#
_cell.length_a   1.000
_cell.length_b   1.000
_cell.length_c   1.000
_cell.angle_alpha   90.00
_cell.angle_beta   90.00
_cell.angle_gamma   90.00
#
_symmetry.space_group_name_H-M   'P 1'
#
loop_
_entity.id
_entity.type
_entity.pdbx_description
1 polymer ?
#
loop_
_entity_poly.entity_id
_entity_poly.type
_entity_poly.pdbx_seq_one_letter_code
_entity_poly.pdbx_strand_id
1 'polypeptide(L)'
;SGAVHPLREWPMISDLWTTPPTNMISRYFVCLGAVITASMQLGHFFLTEPHRRAAPRLNGVLHACSVVGACGLCIVGACNEDEDLDLHEIGSHLFFGGFGLYLVGDLA
;
A
#
# COMPACT_ATOMS: atom_id res chain seq x y z
N SER A 1 -19.03 -12.14 -23.87
CA SER A 1 -20.04 -12.87 -23.08
C SER A 1 -19.66 -12.74 -21.62
N GLY A 2 -20.40 -11.96 -20.85
CA GLY A 2 -20.16 -11.78 -19.42
C GLY A 2 -20.59 -13.02 -18.66
N ALA A 3 -19.64 -13.87 -18.31
CA ALA A 3 -19.87 -14.93 -17.34
C ALA A 3 -19.60 -14.34 -15.95
N VAL A 4 -20.66 -14.16 -15.17
CA VAL A 4 -20.55 -13.88 -13.73
C VAL A 4 -20.11 -15.19 -13.08
N HIS A 5 -18.82 -15.29 -12.76
CA HIS A 5 -18.31 -16.39 -11.96
C HIS A 5 -18.88 -16.27 -10.53
N PRO A 6 -19.42 -17.36 -9.95
CA PRO A 6 -19.89 -17.33 -8.58
C PRO A 6 -18.70 -17.03 -7.66
N LEU A 7 -18.84 -15.99 -6.82
CA LEU A 7 -17.87 -15.60 -5.80
C LEU A 7 -17.64 -16.79 -4.86
N ARG A 8 -16.57 -17.54 -5.11
CA ARG A 8 -16.21 -18.73 -4.32
C ARG A 8 -15.49 -18.34 -3.03
N GLU A 9 -15.10 -17.07 -2.89
CA GLU A 9 -14.22 -16.57 -1.84
C GLU A 9 -14.75 -15.21 -1.32
N TRP A 10 -14.34 -14.83 -0.12
CA TRP A 10 -14.75 -13.57 0.49
C TRP A 10 -14.21 -12.41 -0.34
N PRO A 11 -15.04 -11.41 -0.68
CA PRO A 11 -14.60 -10.31 -1.54
C PRO A 11 -13.46 -9.55 -0.86
N MET A 12 -12.29 -9.54 -1.49
CA MET A 12 -11.18 -8.69 -1.10
C MET A 12 -11.46 -7.24 -1.50
N ILE A 13 -10.76 -6.27 -0.92
CA ILE A 13 -10.91 -4.85 -1.33
C ILE A 13 -10.54 -4.67 -2.82
N SER A 14 -9.68 -5.55 -3.35
CA SER A 14 -9.33 -5.68 -4.76
C SER A 14 -10.49 -6.22 -5.64
N ASP A 15 -11.49 -6.89 -5.06
CA ASP A 15 -12.62 -7.48 -5.79
C ASP A 15 -13.69 -6.48 -6.21
N LEU A 16 -13.67 -5.25 -5.67
CA LEU A 16 -14.49 -4.14 -6.15
C LEU A 16 -14.15 -3.73 -7.61
N TRP A 17 -13.17 -4.39 -8.23
CA TRP A 17 -12.47 -3.97 -9.44
C TRP A 17 -12.23 -5.13 -10.44
N THR A 18 -13.12 -6.11 -10.51
CA THR A 18 -12.86 -7.40 -11.22
C THR A 18 -13.34 -7.49 -12.67
N THR A 19 -13.97 -6.46 -13.24
CA THR A 19 -14.32 -6.46 -14.68
C THR A 19 -13.70 -5.28 -15.44
N PRO A 20 -12.79 -5.54 -16.40
CA PRO A 20 -12.40 -4.54 -17.40
C PRO A 20 -13.62 -4.08 -18.20
N PRO A 21 -13.71 -2.81 -18.63
CA PRO A 21 -12.67 -1.77 -18.56
C PRO A 21 -12.68 -0.95 -17.25
N THR A 22 -13.63 -1.23 -16.35
CA THR A 22 -13.90 -0.44 -15.13
C THR A 22 -12.84 -0.52 -14.04
N ASN A 23 -11.90 -1.48 -14.13
CA ASN A 23 -10.85 -1.67 -13.14
C ASN A 23 -9.59 -0.80 -13.33
N MET A 24 -9.42 -0.17 -14.49
CA MET A 24 -8.23 0.66 -14.75
C MET A 24 -8.26 1.99 -13.99
N ILE A 25 -9.46 2.54 -13.78
CA ILE A 25 -9.65 3.79 -13.03
C ILE A 25 -9.30 3.58 -11.55
N SER A 26 -9.74 2.48 -10.95
CA SER A 26 -9.34 2.14 -9.58
C SER A 26 -7.87 1.93 -9.43
N ARG A 27 -7.28 1.12 -10.31
CA ARG A 27 -5.85 0.84 -10.30
C ARG A 27 -5.05 2.13 -10.34
N TYR A 28 -5.47 3.07 -11.19
CA TYR A 28 -4.90 4.41 -11.22
C TYR A 28 -5.05 5.14 -9.88
N PHE A 29 -6.23 5.14 -9.25
CA PHE A 29 -6.43 5.79 -7.95
C PHE A 29 -5.70 5.12 -6.79
N VAL A 30 -5.54 3.80 -6.81
CA VAL A 30 -4.73 3.05 -5.81
C VAL A 30 -3.26 3.44 -5.95
N CYS A 31 -2.72 3.43 -7.17
CA CYS A 31 -1.36 3.88 -7.44
C CYS A 31 -1.17 5.37 -7.12
N LEU A 32 -2.14 6.23 -7.43
CA LEU A 32 -2.11 7.65 -7.07
C LEU A 32 -2.11 7.83 -5.55
N GLY A 33 -2.96 7.08 -4.84
CA GLY A 33 -2.99 7.05 -3.38
C GLY A 33 -1.64 6.65 -2.79
N ALA A 34 -1.01 5.62 -3.35
CA ALA A 34 0.32 5.18 -2.96
C ALA A 34 1.38 6.28 -3.12
N VAL A 35 1.40 7.00 -4.25
CA VAL A 35 2.31 8.12 -4.50
C VAL A 35 2.06 9.28 -3.53
N ILE A 36 0.79 9.62 -3.28
CA ILE A 36 0.42 10.66 -2.31
C ILE A 36 0.91 10.26 -0.92
N THR A 37 0.65 9.02 -0.49
CA THR A 37 1.09 8.51 0.80
C THR A 37 2.62 8.56 0.94
N ALA A 38 3.37 8.09 -0.06
CA ALA A 38 4.83 8.17 -0.03
C ALA A 38 5.35 9.62 0.06
N SER A 39 4.72 10.53 -0.69
CA SER A 39 5.05 11.96 -0.66
C SER A 39 4.77 12.59 0.71
N MET A 40 3.63 12.26 1.32
CA MET A 40 3.26 12.73 2.66
C MET A 40 4.19 12.17 3.73
N GLN A 41 4.61 10.91 3.62
CA GLN A 41 5.57 10.29 4.54
C GLN A 41 6.94 10.93 4.49
N LEU A 42 7.41 11.29 3.29
CA LEU A 42 8.64 12.05 3.12
C LEU A 42 8.54 13.44 3.74
N GLY A 43 7.41 14.14 3.53
CA GLY A 43 7.13 15.42 4.19
C GLY A 43 7.10 15.30 5.71
N HIS A 44 6.44 14.26 6.24
CA HIS A 44 6.37 14.00 7.67
C HIS A 44 7.76 13.79 8.28
N PHE A 45 8.62 13.00 7.62
CA PHE A 45 10.00 12.78 8.06
C PHE A 45 10.76 14.10 8.24
N PHE A 46 10.73 15.00 7.26
CA PHE A 46 11.45 16.27 7.36
C PHE A 46 10.90 17.21 8.43
N LEU A 47 9.60 17.12 8.75
CA LEU A 47 8.98 17.93 9.80
C LEU A 47 9.26 17.38 11.22
N THR A 48 9.31 16.06 11.39
CA THR A 48 9.46 15.42 12.70
C THR A 48 10.90 15.11 13.08
N GLU A 49 11.79 14.86 12.13
CA GLU A 49 13.19 14.50 12.37
C GLU A 49 13.94 15.48 13.30
N PRO A 50 13.80 16.82 13.15
CA PRO A 50 14.49 17.77 14.03
C PRO A 50 14.08 17.66 15.51
N HIS A 51 12.86 17.17 15.75
CA HIS A 51 12.22 17.07 17.06
C HIS A 51 12.47 15.70 17.73
N ARG A 52 12.80 14.66 16.96
CA ARG A 52 12.95 13.27 17.44
C ARG A 52 14.40 12.87 17.70
N ARG A 53 15.08 13.63 18.56
CA ARG A 53 16.51 13.43 18.87
C ARG A 53 16.83 12.18 19.69
N ALA A 54 15.82 11.56 20.31
CA ALA A 54 16.03 10.40 21.21
C ALA A 54 16.49 9.14 20.45
N ALA A 55 16.02 8.93 19.22
CA ALA A 55 16.34 7.73 18.43
C ALA A 55 16.28 7.99 16.89
N PRO A 56 17.15 8.85 16.34
CA PRO A 56 17.06 9.29 14.94
C PRO A 56 17.19 8.13 13.93
N ARG A 57 18.02 7.13 14.22
CA ARG A 57 18.17 5.96 13.34
C ARG A 57 16.92 5.10 13.27
N LEU A 58 16.24 4.91 14.41
CA LEU A 58 14.99 4.15 14.44
C LEU A 58 13.89 4.92 13.69
N ASN A 59 13.80 6.24 13.87
CA ASN A 59 12.86 7.08 13.14
C ASN A 59 13.08 7.00 11.63
N GLY A 60 14.34 7.10 11.18
CA GLY A 60 14.69 6.94 9.77
C GLY A 60 14.34 5.56 9.21
N VAL A 61 14.56 4.47 9.96
CA VAL A 61 14.18 3.11 9.54
C VAL A 61 12.66 2.96 9.45
N LEU A 62 11.91 3.44 10.44
CA LEU A 62 10.44 3.39 10.42
C LEU A 62 9.88 4.17 9.23
N HIS A 63 10.42 5.34 8.93
CA HIS A 63 10.04 6.11 7.74
C HIS A 63 10.40 5.40 6.44
N ALA A 64 11.57 4.76 6.35
CA ALA A 64 11.92 3.95 5.19
C ALA A 64 10.92 2.79 5.00
N CYS A 65 10.53 2.12 6.08
CA CYS A 65 9.51 1.07 6.07
C CYS A 65 8.15 1.61 5.60
N SER A 66 7.77 2.83 5.97
CA SER A 66 6.50 3.44 5.52
C SER A 66 6.51 3.75 4.03
N VAL A 67 7.62 4.24 3.48
CA VAL A 67 7.78 4.50 2.04
C VAL A 67 7.76 3.18 1.25
N VAL A 68 8.49 2.16 1.70
CA VAL A 68 8.46 0.82 1.08
C VAL A 68 7.06 0.22 1.15
N GLY A 69 6.37 0.38 2.28
CA GLY A 69 4.98 -0.06 2.43
C GLY A 69 4.04 0.63 1.45
N ALA A 70 4.19 1.95 1.26
CA ALA A 70 3.43 2.69 0.25
C ALA A 70 3.70 2.16 -1.18
N CYS A 71 4.94 1.77 -1.51
CA CYS A 71 5.24 1.12 -2.79
C CYS A 71 4.54 -0.24 -2.94
N GLY A 72 4.32 -0.97 -1.86
CA GLY A 72 3.51 -2.20 -1.86
C GLY A 72 2.08 -1.96 -2.38
N LEU A 73 1.51 -0.79 -2.10
CA LEU A 73 0.20 -0.40 -2.60
C LEU A 73 0.18 -0.15 -4.12
N CYS A 74 1.30 0.29 -4.71
CA CYS A 74 1.43 0.35 -6.18
C CYS A 74 1.39 -1.05 -6.83
N ILE A 75 1.96 -2.07 -6.16
CA ILE A 75 1.94 -3.45 -6.65
C ILE A 75 0.50 -3.98 -6.63
N VAL A 76 -0.23 -3.77 -5.53
CA VAL A 76 -1.66 -4.09 -5.41
C VAL A 76 -2.50 -3.32 -6.45
N GLY A 77 -2.12 -2.09 -6.77
CA GLY A 77 -2.75 -1.31 -7.84
C GLY A 77 -2.39 -1.79 -9.25
N ALA A 78 -1.32 -2.55 -9.44
CA ALA A 78 -0.88 -3.01 -10.75
C ALA A 78 -1.59 -4.32 -11.17
N CYS A 79 -1.79 -5.24 -10.23
CA CYS A 79 -2.43 -6.53 -10.47
C CYS A 79 -3.43 -6.91 -9.37
N ASN A 80 -4.47 -7.66 -9.75
CA ASN A 80 -5.34 -8.32 -8.78
C ASN A 80 -4.92 -9.79 -8.58
N GLU A 81 -5.54 -10.43 -7.60
CA GLU A 81 -5.36 -11.84 -7.22
C GLU A 81 -5.65 -12.82 -8.35
N ASP A 82 -6.61 -12.49 -9.23
CA ASP A 82 -6.96 -13.30 -10.40
C ASP A 82 -5.89 -13.26 -11.50
N GLU A 83 -5.12 -12.16 -11.56
CA GLU A 83 -4.05 -11.96 -12.55
C GLU A 83 -2.71 -12.52 -12.05
N ASP A 84 -2.33 -12.21 -10.81
CA ASP A 84 -1.08 -12.66 -10.19
C ASP A 84 -1.19 -12.59 -8.65
N LEU A 85 -1.62 -13.71 -8.05
CA LEU A 85 -1.81 -13.84 -6.60
C LEU A 85 -0.50 -13.62 -5.83
N ASP A 86 0.61 -14.19 -6.28
CA ASP A 86 1.89 -14.08 -5.59
C ASP A 86 2.35 -12.62 -5.52
N LEU A 87 2.25 -11.91 -6.64
CA LEU A 87 2.62 -10.50 -6.70
C LEU A 87 1.67 -9.62 -5.87
N HIS A 88 0.37 -9.90 -5.92
CA HIS A 88 -0.63 -9.20 -5.11
C HIS A 88 -0.38 -9.39 -3.61
N GLU A 89 -0.13 -10.62 -3.17
CA GLU A 89 0.19 -10.94 -1.78
C GLU A 89 1.47 -10.24 -1.34
N ILE A 90 2.55 -10.25 -2.14
CA ILE A 90 3.78 -9.51 -1.82
C ILE A 90 3.49 -8.02 -1.61
N GLY A 91 2.71 -7.40 -2.52
CA GLY A 91 2.31 -6.00 -2.39
C GLY A 91 1.54 -5.71 -1.10
N SER A 92 0.58 -6.58 -0.76
CA SER A 92 -0.22 -6.47 0.45
C SER A 92 0.63 -6.61 1.72
N HIS A 93 1.55 -7.57 1.78
CA HIS A 93 2.44 -7.78 2.91
C HIS A 93 3.40 -6.60 3.10
N LEU A 94 3.93 -6.04 2.02
CA LEU A 94 4.74 -4.83 2.08
C LEU A 94 3.95 -3.67 2.66
N PHE A 95 2.71 -3.44 2.20
CA PHE A 95 1.86 -2.37 2.71
C PHE A 95 1.49 -2.58 4.17
N PHE A 96 0.80 -3.68 4.52
CA PHE A 96 0.33 -3.89 5.88
C PHE A 96 1.46 -4.10 6.88
N GLY A 97 2.53 -4.79 6.49
CA GLY A 97 3.70 -4.99 7.34
C GLY A 97 4.52 -3.71 7.50
N GLY A 98 5.00 -3.13 6.40
CA GLY A 98 5.89 -1.97 6.43
C GLY A 98 5.21 -0.70 6.95
N PHE A 99 4.01 -0.40 6.42
CA PHE A 99 3.25 0.78 6.85
C PHE A 99 2.64 0.60 8.24
N GLY A 100 2.22 -0.63 8.59
CA GLY A 100 1.73 -0.94 9.93
C GLY A 100 2.80 -0.79 11.01
N LEU A 101 4.03 -1.29 10.74
CA LEU A 101 5.17 -1.10 11.64
C LEU A 101 5.48 0.38 11.89
N TYR A 102 5.47 1.19 10.82
CA TYR A 102 5.60 2.64 10.96
C TYR A 102 4.50 3.22 11.84
N LEU A 103 3.24 2.89 11.58
CA LEU A 103 2.10 3.49 12.28
C LEU A 103 2.11 3.18 13.78
N VAL A 104 2.50 1.96 14.15
CA VAL A 104 2.68 1.57 15.56
C VAL A 104 3.91 2.26 16.16
N GLY A 105 5.04 2.28 15.45
CA GLY A 105 6.29 2.85 15.95
C GLY A 105 6.32 4.37 16.02
N ASP A 106 5.54 5.05 15.19
CA ASP A 106 5.44 6.52 15.12
C ASP A 106 4.49 7.10 16.17
N LEU A 107 3.49 6.31 16.61
CA LEU A 107 2.54 6.68 17.68
C LEU A 107 3.05 6.37 19.10
N ALA A 108 4.12 5.58 19.24
CA ALA A 108 4.72 5.17 20.51
C ALA A 108 5.77 6.18 21.00
#